data_AF-A0A077M5K8-F1
#
_entry.id   AF-A0A077M5K8-F1
#
_cell.length_a   1.000
_cell.length_b   1.000
_cell.length_c   1.000
_cell.angle_alpha   90.00
_cell.angle_beta   90.00
_cell.angle_gamma   90.00
#
_symmetry.space_group_name_H-M   'P 1'
#
loop_
_entity.id
_entity.type
_entity.pdbx_description
1 polymer ?
#
loop_
_entity_poly.entity_id
_entity_poly.type
_entity_poly.pdbx_seq_one_letter_code
_entity_poly.pdbx_strand_id
1 'polypeptide(L)'
;MSDPGSRTREERTAEDDRSVGELFGAITADLSTLMREEVALAKAEVRQSATQAGSGVGMLGGSGLAAYLMLLFVSTAGWWALGDAIGRGWAALVVAGVWAVIALVLYALGRSRLRSIQGLRRTTDTAKQVPSAMTGHEEKA
;
A
#
# COMPACT_ATOMS: atom_id res chain seq x y z
N MET A 1 55.02 35.86 -25.50
CA MET A 1 54.46 35.26 -24.28
C MET A 1 52.98 35.57 -24.30
N SER A 2 52.14 34.54 -24.46
CA SER A 2 50.73 34.67 -24.84
C SER A 2 49.92 35.45 -23.79
N ASP A 3 49.22 36.49 -24.22
CA ASP A 3 48.36 37.34 -23.40
C ASP A 3 47.11 36.55 -22.94
N PRO A 4 46.89 36.34 -21.63
CA PRO A 4 45.71 35.64 -21.12
C PRO A 4 44.46 36.53 -21.02
N GLY A 5 44.53 37.82 -21.39
CA GLY A 5 43.45 38.80 -21.16
C GLY A 5 42.34 38.87 -22.21
N SER A 6 42.50 38.29 -23.39
CA SER A 6 41.51 38.44 -24.48
C SER A 6 40.29 37.51 -24.36
N ARG A 7 40.43 36.33 -23.76
CA ARG A 7 39.33 35.35 -23.68
C ARG A 7 38.21 35.76 -22.72
N THR A 8 38.51 36.53 -21.68
CA THR A 8 37.53 36.92 -20.64
C THR A 8 36.64 38.10 -21.01
N ARG A 9 36.99 38.86 -22.08
CA ARG A 9 36.24 40.04 -22.50
C ARG A 9 35.18 39.73 -23.55
N GLU A 10 35.45 38.78 -24.44
CA GLU A 10 34.50 38.36 -25.48
C GLU A 10 33.31 37.57 -24.90
N GLU A 11 33.52 36.74 -23.87
CA GLU A 11 32.43 36.01 -23.20
C GLU A 11 31.43 36.94 -22.49
N ARG A 12 31.90 38.02 -21.84
CA ARG A 12 31.02 38.96 -21.10
C ARG A 12 30.11 39.79 -22.01
N THR A 13 30.54 40.09 -23.24
CA THR A 13 29.72 40.82 -24.22
C THR A 13 28.68 39.94 -24.91
N ALA A 14 28.88 38.61 -24.95
CA ALA A 14 27.89 37.68 -25.49
C ALA A 14 26.73 37.39 -24.51
N GLU A 15 26.95 37.60 -23.20
CA GLU A 15 25.91 37.39 -22.18
C GLU A 15 24.90 38.54 -22.06
N ASP A 16 25.31 39.77 -22.39
CA ASP A 16 24.51 41.01 -22.20
C ASP A 16 23.51 41.28 -23.33
N ASP A 17 23.62 40.56 -24.46
CA ASP A 17 22.80 40.72 -25.67
C ASP A 17 21.74 39.61 -25.86
N ARG A 18 21.53 38.75 -24.85
CA ARG A 18 20.46 37.74 -24.91
C ARG A 18 19.11 38.44 -24.83
N SER A 19 18.26 38.21 -25.83
CA SER A 19 16.94 38.83 -25.84
C SER A 19 16.08 38.29 -24.70
N VAL A 20 15.13 39.10 -24.21
CA VAL A 20 14.14 38.67 -23.19
C VAL A 20 13.39 37.40 -23.63
N GLY A 21 13.20 37.21 -24.94
CA GLY A 21 12.60 36.00 -25.52
C GLY A 21 13.47 34.75 -25.39
N GLU A 22 14.80 34.87 -25.51
CA GLU A 22 15.72 33.75 -25.29
C GLU A 22 15.81 33.36 -23.82
N LEU A 23 15.81 34.33 -22.91
CA LEU A 23 15.80 34.07 -21.46
C LEU A 23 14.52 33.36 -21.03
N PHE A 24 13.35 33.78 -21.54
CA PHE A 24 12.08 33.10 -21.30
C PHE A 24 12.05 31.68 -21.89
N GLY A 25 12.63 31.50 -23.09
CA GLY A 25 12.77 30.20 -23.72
C GLY A 25 13.63 29.23 -22.89
N ALA A 26 14.76 29.71 -22.37
CA ALA A 26 15.66 28.93 -21.50
C ALA A 26 14.97 28.53 -20.19
N ILE A 27 14.31 29.46 -19.49
CA ILE A 27 13.59 29.17 -18.24
C ILE A 27 12.45 28.16 -18.48
N THR A 28 11.72 28.29 -19.59
CA THR A 28 10.64 27.36 -19.94
C THR A 28 11.19 25.96 -20.25
N ALA A 29 12.35 25.88 -20.91
CA ALA A 29 13.03 24.62 -21.17
C ALA A 29 13.54 23.95 -19.88
N ASP A 30 14.09 24.72 -18.94
CA ASP A 30 14.54 24.22 -17.65
C ASP A 30 13.36 23.72 -16.82
N LEU A 31 12.25 24.45 -16.79
CA LEU A 31 11.04 24.03 -16.08
C LEU A 31 10.42 22.75 -16.70
N SER A 32 10.45 22.64 -18.03
CA SER A 32 10.04 21.44 -18.76
C SER A 32 10.95 20.24 -18.45
N THR A 33 12.23 20.49 -18.18
CA THR A 33 13.20 19.47 -17.77
C THR A 33 12.90 19.00 -16.35
N LEU A 34 12.75 19.92 -15.40
CA LEU A 34 12.38 19.61 -14.01
C LEU A 34 11.07 18.82 -13.90
N MET A 35 10.03 19.23 -14.63
CA MET A 35 8.77 18.49 -14.65
C MET A 35 8.94 17.05 -15.15
N ARG A 36 9.81 16.83 -16.13
CA ARG A 36 10.10 15.49 -16.65
C ARG A 36 10.86 14.63 -15.64
N GLU A 37 11.77 15.25 -14.90
CA GLU A 37 12.53 14.62 -13.83
C GLU A 37 11.65 14.25 -12.64
N GLU A 38 10.76 15.14 -12.19
CA GLU A 38 9.78 14.86 -11.13
C GLU A 38 8.85 13.71 -11.52
N VAL A 39 8.39 13.68 -12.77
CA VAL A 39 7.59 12.54 -13.28
C VAL A 39 8.42 11.26 -13.32
N ALA A 40 9.69 11.33 -13.72
CA ALA A 40 10.57 10.18 -13.75
C ALA A 40 10.86 9.64 -12.33
N LEU A 41 11.06 10.54 -11.36
CA LEU A 41 11.27 10.23 -9.95
C LEU A 41 10.01 9.61 -9.34
N ALA A 42 8.85 10.25 -9.51
CA ALA A 42 7.57 9.74 -9.04
C ALA A 42 7.29 8.35 -9.62
N LYS A 43 7.59 8.13 -10.91
CA LYS A 43 7.47 6.81 -11.54
C LYS A 43 8.43 5.79 -10.92
N ALA A 44 9.66 6.18 -10.59
CA ALA A 44 10.62 5.31 -9.92
C ALA A 44 10.16 4.94 -8.50
N GLU A 45 9.67 5.92 -7.72
CA GLU A 45 9.18 5.72 -6.36
C GLU A 45 7.91 4.86 -6.33
N VAL A 46 6.97 5.07 -7.26
CA VAL A 46 5.80 4.22 -7.44
C VAL A 46 6.22 2.79 -7.78
N ARG A 47 7.19 2.60 -8.69
CA ARG A 47 7.68 1.25 -9.04
C ARG A 47 8.33 0.57 -7.84
N GLN A 48 9.18 1.27 -7.11
CA GLN A 48 9.83 0.75 -5.91
C GLN A 48 8.81 0.39 -4.82
N SER A 49 7.82 1.26 -4.61
CA SER A 49 6.71 1.02 -3.68
C SER A 49 5.88 -0.20 -4.10
N ALA A 50 5.56 -0.33 -5.39
CA ALA A 50 4.82 -1.46 -5.93
C ALA A 50 5.59 -2.78 -5.78
N THR A 51 6.91 -2.78 -6.01
CA THR A 51 7.74 -3.97 -5.80
C THR A 51 7.80 -4.38 -4.33
N GLN A 52 7.99 -3.43 -3.41
CA GLN A 52 8.01 -3.72 -1.97
C GLN A 52 6.65 -4.19 -1.44
N ALA A 53 5.57 -3.53 -1.85
CA ALA A 53 4.22 -3.95 -1.50
C ALA A 53 3.90 -5.34 -2.10
N GLY A 54 4.27 -5.55 -3.37
CA GLY A 54 4.07 -6.82 -4.07
C GLY A 54 4.83 -7.98 -3.44
N SER A 55 6.11 -7.78 -3.07
CA SER A 55 6.89 -8.80 -2.37
C SER A 55 6.32 -9.07 -0.97
N GLY A 56 5.92 -8.04 -0.24
CA GLY A 56 5.27 -8.18 1.07
C GLY A 56 3.97 -9.00 1.00
N VAL A 57 3.08 -8.66 0.06
CA VAL A 57 1.84 -9.42 -0.18
C VAL A 57 2.15 -10.86 -0.62
N GLY A 58 3.14 -11.05 -1.49
CA GLY A 58 3.58 -12.39 -1.93
C GLY A 58 4.11 -13.25 -0.78
N MET A 59 4.94 -12.69 0.10
CA MET A 59 5.47 -13.37 1.28
C MET A 59 4.35 -13.70 2.28
N LEU A 60 3.42 -12.77 2.52
CA LEU A 60 2.27 -13.02 3.40
C LEU A 60 1.36 -14.12 2.83
N GLY A 61 1.06 -14.06 1.53
CA GLY A 61 0.29 -15.12 0.85
C GLY A 61 0.99 -16.48 0.91
N GLY A 62 2.28 -16.52 0.62
CA GLY A 62 3.11 -17.72 0.71
C GLY A 62 3.18 -18.28 2.14
N SER A 63 3.30 -17.42 3.14
CA SER A 63 3.31 -17.83 4.56
C SER A 63 1.98 -18.46 4.98
N GLY A 64 0.84 -17.94 4.48
CA GLY A 64 -0.47 -18.53 4.72
C GLY A 64 -0.59 -19.94 4.16
N LEU A 65 -0.12 -20.15 2.92
CA LEU A 65 -0.09 -21.48 2.31
C LEU A 65 0.86 -22.44 3.05
N ALA A 66 2.06 -21.98 3.41
CA ALA A 66 3.02 -22.77 4.16
C ALA A 66 2.47 -23.18 5.54
N ALA A 67 1.83 -22.25 6.26
CA ALA A 67 1.18 -22.52 7.54
C ALA A 67 0.04 -23.53 7.40
N TYR A 68 -0.77 -23.41 6.34
CA TYR A 68 -1.83 -24.38 6.05
C TYR A 68 -1.28 -25.80 5.82
N LEU A 69 -0.24 -25.93 5.00
CA LEU A 69 0.41 -27.23 4.75
C LEU A 69 1.04 -27.80 6.03
N MET A 70 1.70 -26.96 6.83
CA MET A 70 2.25 -27.37 8.13
C MET A 70 1.16 -27.94 9.04
N LEU A 71 0.02 -27.25 9.17
CA LEU A 71 -1.13 -27.70 9.96
C LEU A 71 -1.68 -29.03 9.46
N LEU A 72 -1.76 -29.23 8.14
CA LEU A 72 -2.20 -30.48 7.53
C LEU A 72 -1.26 -31.63 7.89
N PHE A 73 0.05 -31.45 7.73
CA PHE A 73 1.05 -32.47 8.05
C PHE A 73 1.10 -32.78 9.54
N VAL A 74 1.08 -31.77 10.40
CA VAL A 74 1.03 -31.97 11.86
C VAL A 74 -0.24 -32.71 12.27
N SER A 75 -1.39 -32.37 11.69
CA SER A 75 -2.66 -33.06 11.98
C SER A 75 -2.60 -34.53 11.55
N THR A 76 -2.02 -34.81 10.38
CA THR A 76 -1.89 -36.17 9.85
C THR A 76 -0.91 -37.00 10.68
N ALA A 77 0.23 -36.41 11.04
CA ALA A 77 1.23 -37.03 11.90
C ALA A 77 0.65 -37.32 13.29
N GLY A 78 -0.08 -36.37 13.87
CA GLY A 78 -0.76 -36.54 15.15
C GLY A 78 -1.83 -37.62 15.10
N TRP A 79 -2.63 -37.67 14.02
CA TRP A 79 -3.60 -38.75 13.81
C TRP A 79 -2.89 -40.11 13.75
N TRP A 80 -1.83 -40.26 12.96
CA TRP A 80 -1.08 -41.52 12.89
C TRP A 80 -0.48 -41.91 14.24
N ALA A 81 0.24 -41.00 14.89
CA ALA A 81 0.89 -41.25 16.17
C ALA A 81 -0.11 -41.63 17.28
N LEU A 82 -1.25 -40.95 17.33
CA LEU A 82 -2.31 -41.27 18.30
C LEU A 82 -3.07 -42.55 17.90
N GLY A 83 -3.19 -42.81 16.60
CA GLY A 83 -3.85 -43.98 16.05
C GLY A 83 -3.18 -45.29 16.45
N ASP A 84 -1.87 -45.29 16.64
CA ASP A 84 -1.13 -46.47 17.14
C ASP A 84 -1.43 -46.76 18.62
N ALA A 85 -1.85 -45.77 19.40
CA ALA A 85 -2.17 -45.92 20.83
C ALA A 85 -3.65 -46.25 21.09
N ILE A 86 -4.58 -45.58 20.40
CA ILE A 86 -6.03 -45.68 20.69
C ILE A 86 -6.87 -46.19 19.51
N GLY A 87 -6.22 -46.55 18.40
CA GLY A 87 -6.88 -46.92 17.15
C GLY A 87 -7.19 -45.70 16.27
N ARG A 88 -6.99 -45.88 14.96
CA ARG A 88 -7.08 -44.79 13.97
C ARG A 88 -8.47 -44.12 13.93
N GLY A 89 -9.55 -44.86 14.16
CA GLY A 89 -10.90 -44.28 14.20
C GLY A 89 -11.08 -43.27 15.34
N TRP A 90 -10.65 -43.63 16.56
CA TRP A 90 -10.74 -42.75 17.72
C TRP A 90 -9.77 -41.57 17.62
N ALA A 91 -8.56 -41.80 17.10
CA ALA A 91 -7.62 -40.72 16.84
C ALA A 91 -8.17 -39.68 15.84
N ALA A 92 -8.93 -40.12 14.82
CA ALA A 92 -9.61 -39.23 13.89
C ALA A 92 -10.61 -38.31 14.61
N LEU A 93 -11.42 -38.87 15.52
CA LEU A 93 -12.40 -38.11 16.31
C LEU A 93 -11.73 -37.10 17.24
N VAL A 94 -10.59 -37.45 17.84
CA VAL A 94 -9.81 -36.53 18.68
C VAL A 94 -9.29 -35.36 17.85
N VAL A 95 -8.65 -35.63 16.71
CA VAL A 95 -8.11 -34.59 15.82
C VAL A 95 -9.25 -33.70 15.29
N ALA A 96 -10.38 -34.30 14.90
CA ALA A 96 -11.57 -33.56 14.49
C ALA A 96 -12.12 -32.67 15.62
N GLY A 97 -12.15 -33.17 16.85
CA GLY A 97 -12.57 -32.41 18.03
C GLY A 97 -11.66 -31.19 18.28
N VAL A 98 -10.34 -31.35 18.16
CA VAL A 98 -9.38 -30.24 18.26
C VAL A 98 -9.68 -29.17 17.20
N TRP A 99 -9.88 -29.57 15.94
CA TRP A 99 -10.22 -28.63 14.87
C TRP A 99 -11.58 -27.96 15.06
N ALA A 100 -12.58 -28.66 15.62
CA ALA A 100 -13.87 -28.09 15.95
C ALA A 100 -13.75 -26.98 17.00
N VAL A 101 -12.93 -27.18 18.04
CA VAL A 101 -12.64 -26.15 19.05
C VAL A 101 -11.94 -24.94 18.42
N ILE A 102 -10.90 -25.18 17.61
CA ILE A 102 -10.19 -24.11 16.89
C ILE A 102 -11.17 -23.31 16.01
N ALA A 103 -12.02 -23.99 15.24
CA ALA A 103 -13.01 -23.35 14.38
C ALA A 103 -14.01 -22.50 15.17
N LEU A 104 -14.49 -22.99 16.32
CA LEU A 104 -15.40 -22.25 17.18
C LEU A 104 -14.75 -20.97 17.74
N VAL A 105 -13.50 -21.06 18.19
CA VAL A 105 -12.73 -19.90 18.69
C VAL A 105 -12.51 -18.88 17.57
N LEU A 106 -12.05 -19.32 16.40
CA LEU A 106 -11.84 -18.44 15.24
C LEU A 106 -13.14 -17.78 14.79
N TYR A 107 -14.25 -18.52 14.76
CA TYR A 107 -15.56 -17.96 14.46
C TYR A 107 -15.96 -16.88 15.47
N ALA A 108 -15.81 -17.14 16.78
CA ALA A 108 -16.17 -16.19 17.82
C ALA A 108 -15.33 -14.89 17.73
N LEU A 109 -14.01 -15.02 17.54
CA LEU A 109 -13.09 -13.89 17.36
C LEU A 109 -13.34 -13.13 16.06
N GLY A 110 -13.59 -13.84 14.95
CA GLY A 110 -13.91 -13.22 13.66
C GLY A 110 -15.25 -12.47 13.73
N ARG A 111 -16.27 -13.10 14.33
CA ARG A 111 -17.59 -12.50 14.51
C ARG A 111 -17.53 -11.24 15.36
N SER A 112 -16.73 -11.21 16.43
CA SER A 112 -16.60 -10.03 17.30
C SER A 112 -15.90 -8.87 16.58
N ARG A 113 -14.81 -9.16 15.85
CA ARG A 113 -14.10 -8.17 15.01
C ARG A 113 -14.97 -7.61 13.89
N LEU A 114 -15.79 -8.44 13.24
CA LEU A 114 -16.70 -7.95 12.20
C LEU A 114 -17.82 -7.07 12.77
N ARG A 115 -18.30 -7.36 14.00
CA ARG A 115 -19.31 -6.51 14.67
C ARG A 115 -18.76 -5.14 15.03
N SER A 116 -17.50 -5.03 15.46
CA SER A 116 -16.91 -3.73 15.79
C SER A 116 -16.79 -2.83 14.56
N ILE A 117 -16.45 -3.39 13.39
CA ILE A 117 -16.39 -2.65 12.12
C ILE A 117 -17.79 -2.15 11.69
N GLN A 118 -18.86 -2.91 11.95
CA GLN A 118 -20.24 -2.48 11.65
C GLN A 118 -20.72 -1.30 12.50
N GLY A 119 -20.13 -1.07 13.70
CA GLY A 119 -20.44 0.10 14.53
C GLY A 119 -20.14 1.44 13.84
N LEU A 120 -19.20 1.47 12.89
CA LEU A 120 -18.85 2.66 12.10
C LEU A 120 -19.90 3.05 11.05
N ARG A 121 -20.91 2.21 10.75
CA ARG A 121 -22.03 2.60 9.88
C ARG A 121 -23.01 3.54 10.57
N ARG A 122 -23.11 3.49 11.91
CA ARG A 122 -23.96 4.41 12.68
C ARG A 122 -23.52 5.87 12.50
N THR A 123 -22.21 6.10 12.38
CA THR A 123 -21.63 7.42 12.07
C THR A 123 -21.86 7.83 10.61
N THR A 124 -21.94 6.89 9.64
CA THR A 124 -22.38 7.24 8.27
C THR A 124 -23.86 7.58 8.20
N ASP A 125 -24.72 7.02 9.07
CA ASP A 125 -26.13 7.39 9.14
C ASP A 125 -26.33 8.77 9.81
N THR A 126 -25.50 9.13 10.80
CA THR A 126 -25.47 10.51 11.35
C THR A 126 -24.92 11.51 10.33
N ALA A 127 -23.88 11.17 9.56
CA ALA A 127 -23.35 12.03 8.51
C ALA A 127 -24.34 12.29 7.37
N LYS A 128 -25.19 11.29 7.05
CA LYS A 128 -26.31 11.44 6.09
C LYS A 128 -27.48 12.29 6.61
N GLN A 129 -27.53 12.59 7.91
CA GLN A 129 -28.56 13.45 8.53
C GLN A 129 -28.15 14.93 8.61
N VAL A 130 -26.89 15.28 8.31
CA VAL A 130 -26.42 16.68 8.21
C VAL A 130 -26.33 17.23 6.76
N PRO A 131 -27.29 17.01 5.83
CA PRO A 131 -27.41 17.86 4.64
C PRO A 131 -28.09 19.21 4.93
N SER A 132 -29.00 19.26 5.90
CA SER A 132 -29.93 20.39 6.09
C SER A 132 -29.33 21.64 6.74
N ALA A 133 -28.07 21.58 7.19
CA ALA A 133 -27.36 22.74 7.75
C ALA A 133 -26.45 23.46 6.73
N MET A 134 -26.22 22.88 5.52
CA MET A 134 -25.35 23.47 4.49
C MET A 134 -26.10 24.15 3.35
N THR A 135 -27.42 24.02 3.27
CA THR A 135 -28.26 24.89 2.45
C THR A 135 -28.75 26.03 3.33
N GLY A 136 -27.90 27.05 3.48
CA GLY A 136 -28.28 28.33 4.05
C GLY A 136 -29.52 28.87 3.35
N HIS A 137 -30.47 29.35 4.14
CA HIS A 137 -31.70 29.96 3.69
C HIS A 137 -31.39 31.06 2.66
N GLU A 138 -31.75 30.82 1.39
CA GLU A 138 -32.00 31.91 0.45
C GLU A 138 -33.21 32.69 0.99
N GLU A 139 -32.86 33.80 1.64
CA GLU A 139 -33.70 34.91 2.04
C GLU A 139 -34.60 35.30 0.85
N LYS A 140 -35.89 34.94 0.96
CA LYS A 140 -36.90 35.40 0.01
C LYS A 140 -37.21 36.86 0.31
N ALA A 141 -36.96 37.67 -0.72
CA ALA A 141 -37.38 39.04 -1.01
C ALA A 141 -38.51 39.64 -0.16
#